data_AF-A0A640VXK2-F1
#
_entry.id   AF-A0A640VXK2-F1
#
_cell.length_a   1.000
_cell.length_b   1.000
_cell.length_c   1.000
_cell.angle_alpha   90.00
_cell.angle_beta   90.00
_cell.angle_gamma   90.00
#
_symmetry.space_group_name_H-M   'P 1'
#
loop_
_entity.id
_entity.type
_entity.pdbx_description
1 polymer ?
#
loop_
_entity_poly.entity_id
_entity_poly.type
_entity_poly.pdbx_seq_one_letter_code
_entity_poly.pdbx_strand_id
1 'polypeptide(L)'
;MLRNKMHGKEAIVIVIGTMLLGTSVLAGVDNVRDDTTVITVKYSFPKPVVERVRIGENVYDKLSMHGFSYSGKPGEPSLPARGAYILLPQKTKVSKIIVTPSEKVFLGSGYQIMPMGNSIPLSNINSFHSPVPDEEIYN
;
A
#
# COMPACT_ATOMS: atom_id res chain seq x y z
N MET A 1 -22.94 -61.75 55.82
CA MET A 1 -22.49 -61.38 54.46
C MET A 1 -23.72 -61.29 53.55
N LEU A 2 -24.36 -60.12 53.47
CA LEU A 2 -25.43 -59.83 52.51
C LEU A 2 -25.17 -58.43 51.97
N ARG A 3 -24.76 -58.33 50.70
CA ARG A 3 -24.40 -57.07 50.06
C ARG A 3 -25.50 -56.69 49.07
N ASN A 4 -26.01 -55.48 49.29
CA ASN A 4 -27.22 -54.90 48.74
C ASN A 4 -27.13 -54.67 47.22
N LYS A 5 -28.20 -54.98 46.48
CA LYS A 5 -28.29 -54.89 45.00
C LYS A 5 -29.03 -53.60 44.63
N MET A 6 -28.27 -52.55 44.30
CA MET A 6 -28.80 -51.24 43.92
C MET A 6 -29.54 -51.32 42.56
N HIS A 7 -30.78 -50.80 42.52
CA HIS A 7 -31.67 -50.80 41.36
C HIS A 7 -31.35 -49.64 40.39
N GLY A 8 -31.22 -49.95 39.09
CA GLY A 8 -30.81 -49.04 38.00
C GLY A 8 -31.77 -47.90 37.63
N LYS A 9 -32.63 -47.46 38.56
CA LYS A 9 -33.59 -46.36 38.35
C LYS A 9 -33.10 -45.06 39.01
N GLU A 10 -32.34 -45.17 40.09
CA GLU A 10 -31.78 -44.04 40.87
C GLU A 10 -30.61 -43.36 40.14
N ALA A 11 -29.85 -44.10 39.33
CA ALA A 11 -28.70 -43.55 38.59
C ALA A 11 -29.10 -42.67 37.38
N ILE A 12 -30.31 -42.85 36.85
CA ILE A 12 -30.78 -42.12 35.66
C ILE A 12 -31.26 -40.71 36.03
N VAL A 13 -31.81 -40.52 37.23
CA VAL A 13 -32.33 -39.22 37.69
C VAL A 13 -31.19 -38.23 38.00
N ILE A 14 -30.03 -38.72 38.42
CA ILE A 14 -28.88 -37.88 38.79
C ILE A 14 -28.14 -37.32 37.55
N VAL A 15 -28.23 -37.98 36.39
CA VAL A 15 -27.56 -37.54 35.16
C VAL A 15 -28.35 -36.47 34.40
N ILE A 16 -29.68 -36.40 34.58
CA ILE A 16 -30.52 -35.38 33.91
C ILE A 16 -30.55 -34.07 34.70
N GLY A 17 -30.28 -34.09 36.01
CA GLY A 17 -30.32 -32.91 36.89
C GLY A 17 -29.11 -31.96 36.82
N THR A 18 -27.98 -32.37 36.23
CA THR A 18 -26.76 -31.54 36.15
C THR A 18 -26.53 -30.92 34.77
N MET A 19 -27.34 -31.27 33.76
CA MET A 19 -27.21 -30.73 32.40
C MET A 19 -27.97 -29.39 32.18
N LEU A 20 -28.52 -28.79 33.25
CA LEU A 20 -29.31 -27.54 33.19
C LEU A 20 -28.67 -26.34 33.89
N LEU A 21 -27.46 -26.47 34.44
CA LEU A 21 -26.81 -25.40 35.20
C LEU A 21 -25.34 -25.22 34.78
N GLY A 22 -25.15 -24.59 33.63
CA GLY A 22 -23.86 -24.14 33.12
C GLY A 22 -23.92 -24.12 31.59
N THR A 23 -23.90 -22.99 30.91
CA THR A 23 -23.00 -21.86 31.08
C THR A 23 -23.62 -20.57 30.53
N SER A 24 -23.51 -19.52 31.34
CA SER A 24 -23.32 -18.09 31.02
C SER A 24 -23.71 -17.55 29.63
N VAL A 25 -24.64 -16.59 29.68
CA VAL A 25 -24.86 -15.45 28.77
C VAL A 25 -23.67 -15.13 27.85
N LEU A 26 -23.87 -15.34 26.54
CA LEU A 26 -23.10 -14.71 25.47
C LEU A 26 -24.05 -13.79 24.69
N ALA A 27 -24.64 -12.82 25.39
CA ALA A 27 -25.36 -11.70 24.78
C ALA A 27 -24.54 -10.44 25.08
N GLY A 28 -23.68 -10.06 24.13
CA GLY A 28 -22.75 -8.95 24.29
C GLY A 28 -21.32 -9.31 23.97
N VAL A 29 -21.07 -10.08 22.90
CA VAL A 29 -19.92 -9.69 22.07
C VAL A 29 -20.40 -8.41 21.42
N ASP A 30 -19.91 -7.27 21.90
CA ASP A 30 -19.98 -6.04 21.14
C ASP A 30 -19.52 -6.40 19.73
N ASN A 31 -20.46 -6.47 18.79
CA ASN A 31 -20.14 -6.21 17.41
C ASN A 31 -19.63 -4.77 17.45
N VAL A 32 -18.33 -4.60 17.68
CA VAL A 32 -17.60 -3.46 17.17
C VAL A 32 -17.93 -3.51 15.69
N ARG A 33 -18.97 -2.77 15.30
CA ARG A 33 -19.21 -2.46 13.92
C ARG A 33 -17.91 -1.81 13.50
N ASP A 34 -17.15 -2.53 12.70
CA ASP A 34 -16.00 -1.97 12.03
C ASP A 34 -16.59 -1.01 10.98
N ASP A 35 -17.04 0.16 11.43
CA ASP A 35 -17.58 1.24 10.62
C ASP A 35 -16.45 1.91 9.81
N THR A 36 -15.31 1.24 9.63
CA THR A 36 -14.26 1.71 8.73
C THR A 36 -14.74 1.60 7.28
N THR A 37 -15.02 2.75 6.70
CA THR A 37 -15.26 2.86 5.27
C THR A 37 -13.94 2.62 4.52
N VAL A 38 -13.87 1.51 3.78
CA VAL A 38 -12.71 1.17 2.94
C VAL A 38 -12.96 1.61 1.49
N ILE A 39 -12.07 2.41 0.94
CA ILE A 39 -12.08 2.77 -0.48
C ILE A 39 -10.97 1.98 -1.18
N THR A 40 -11.36 1.17 -2.17
CA THR A 40 -10.40 0.42 -3.00
C THR A 40 -10.35 1.02 -4.41
N VAL A 41 -9.17 1.45 -4.83
CA VAL A 41 -8.93 1.95 -6.19
C VAL A 41 -7.86 1.10 -6.85
N LYS A 42 -8.09 0.69 -8.09
CA LYS A 42 -7.12 -0.06 -8.90
C LYS A 42 -6.51 0.88 -9.93
N TYR A 43 -5.18 0.86 -10.01
CA TYR A 43 -4.42 1.61 -11.02
C TYR A 43 -3.75 0.63 -11.97
N SER A 44 -3.73 1.00 -13.25
CA SER A 44 -2.98 0.31 -14.29
C SER A 44 -2.02 1.30 -14.93
N PHE A 45 -0.83 0.80 -15.24
CA PHE A 45 0.28 1.59 -15.73
C PHE A 45 0.65 1.09 -17.13
N PRO A 46 0.74 1.97 -18.14
CA PRO A 46 1.25 1.56 -19.45
C PRO A 46 2.73 1.14 -19.34
N LYS A 47 3.20 0.38 -20.33
CA LYS A 47 4.63 0.07 -20.44
C LYS A 47 5.43 1.39 -20.62
N PRO A 48 6.49 1.62 -19.84
CA PRO A 48 7.34 2.80 -20.04
C PRO A 48 8.09 2.72 -21.37
N VAL A 49 8.35 3.88 -21.96
CA VAL A 49 9.21 4.04 -23.14
C VAL A 49 10.55 4.59 -22.67
N VAL A 50 11.64 3.98 -23.13
CA VAL A 50 13.00 4.44 -22.86
C VAL A 50 13.56 5.10 -24.11
N GLU A 51 14.06 6.32 -23.99
CA GLU A 51 14.69 7.08 -25.07
C GLU A 51 16.05 7.62 -24.61
N ARG A 52 17.02 7.72 -25.53
CA ARG A 52 18.30 8.36 -25.25
C ARG A 52 18.20 9.86 -25.51
N VAL A 53 18.58 10.65 -24.51
CA VAL A 53 18.57 12.12 -24.57
C VAL A 53 19.96 12.67 -24.27
N ARG A 54 20.35 13.74 -24.96
CA ARG A 54 21.59 14.47 -24.69
C ARG A 54 21.29 15.73 -23.89
N ILE A 55 21.98 15.92 -22.78
CA ILE A 55 21.82 17.08 -21.88
C ILE A 55 23.22 17.59 -21.55
N GLY A 56 23.54 18.79 -22.06
CA GLY A 56 24.92 19.24 -22.11
C GLY A 56 25.78 18.26 -22.90
N GLU A 57 26.87 17.79 -22.27
CA GLU A 57 27.81 16.84 -22.87
C GLU A 57 27.46 15.37 -22.60
N ASN A 58 26.53 15.12 -21.68
CA ASN A 58 26.18 13.78 -21.22
C ASN A 58 24.99 13.20 -22.00
N VAL A 59 24.98 11.88 -22.14
CA VAL A 59 23.87 11.12 -22.73
C VAL A 59 23.21 10.30 -21.62
N TYR A 60 21.90 10.43 -21.48
CA TYR A 60 21.10 9.77 -20.47
C TYR A 60 19.96 8.95 -21.10
N ASP A 61 19.45 8.00 -20.33
CA ASP A 61 18.19 7.33 -20.57
C ASP A 61 17.05 8.10 -19.91
N LYS A 62 16.02 8.40 -20.68
CA LYS A 62 14.79 9.03 -20.19
C LYS A 62 13.64 8.03 -20.27
N LEU A 63 13.03 7.77 -19.11
CA LEU A 63 11.82 6.94 -19.02
C LEU A 63 10.60 7.84 -19.14
N SER A 64 9.74 7.58 -20.12
CA SER A 64 8.49 8.33 -20.31
C SER A 64 7.28 7.42 -20.19
N MET A 65 6.21 7.92 -19.58
CA MET A 65 4.89 7.29 -19.57
C MET A 65 3.82 8.34 -19.87
N HIS A 66 2.92 8.04 -20.81
CA HIS A 66 1.89 9.01 -21.21
C HIS A 66 0.96 9.36 -20.04
N GLY A 67 0.82 10.66 -19.75
CA GLY A 67 -0.01 11.16 -18.65
C GLY A 67 0.65 11.11 -17.27
N PHE A 68 1.98 10.90 -17.21
CA PHE A 68 2.76 10.90 -15.97
C PHE A 68 3.68 12.11 -15.95
N SER A 69 3.81 12.70 -14.76
CA SER A 69 4.83 13.72 -14.49
C SER A 69 6.12 13.04 -14.03
N TYR A 70 7.21 13.77 -13.94
CA TYR A 70 8.45 13.26 -13.36
C TYR A 70 8.52 13.59 -11.87
N SER A 71 9.10 12.68 -11.09
CA SER A 71 9.35 12.87 -9.66
C SER A 71 10.78 12.52 -9.29
N GLY A 72 11.30 13.20 -8.28
CA GLY A 72 12.66 13.09 -7.76
C GLY A 72 13.07 14.44 -7.15
N LYS A 73 14.04 14.43 -6.23
CA LYS A 73 14.72 15.67 -5.83
C LYS A 73 15.75 16.06 -6.89
N PRO A 74 16.15 17.34 -6.99
CA PRO A 74 17.24 17.74 -7.88
C PRO A 74 18.47 16.83 -7.72
N GLY A 75 18.98 16.31 -8.83
CA GLY A 75 20.09 15.35 -8.87
C GLY A 75 19.71 13.87 -8.73
N GLU A 76 18.54 13.53 -8.17
CA GLU A 76 18.03 12.16 -8.16
C GLU A 76 17.52 11.74 -9.57
N PRO A 77 17.44 10.44 -9.87
CA PRO A 77 16.85 9.94 -11.10
C PRO A 77 15.42 10.44 -11.33
N SER A 78 15.18 11.00 -12.52
CA SER A 78 13.87 11.49 -12.94
C SER A 78 12.98 10.33 -13.41
N LEU A 79 12.06 9.90 -12.54
CA LEU A 79 11.17 8.76 -12.82
C LEU A 79 9.71 9.21 -13.03
N PRO A 80 8.96 8.57 -13.95
CA PRO A 80 7.54 8.83 -14.11
C PRO A 80 6.73 8.49 -12.85
N ALA A 81 5.92 9.44 -12.40
CA ALA A 81 4.99 9.30 -11.29
C ALA A 81 3.65 9.98 -11.62
N ARG A 82 2.57 9.47 -11.01
CA ARG A 82 1.24 10.04 -11.12
C ARG A 82 0.58 10.04 -9.75
N GLY A 83 0.09 11.22 -9.35
CA GLY A 83 -0.71 11.37 -8.14
C GLY A 83 -2.07 10.69 -8.27
N ALA A 84 -2.54 10.16 -7.15
CA ALA A 84 -3.90 9.62 -7.01
C ALA A 84 -4.78 10.65 -6.27
N TYR A 85 -5.96 10.92 -6.81
CA TYR A 85 -6.97 11.76 -6.17
C TYR A 85 -8.16 10.89 -5.81
N ILE A 86 -8.42 10.71 -4.52
CA ILE A 86 -9.48 9.85 -4.00
C ILE A 86 -10.43 10.71 -3.18
N LEU A 87 -11.70 10.74 -3.56
CA LEU A 87 -12.74 11.45 -2.81
C LEU A 87 -13.05 10.72 -1.51
N LEU A 88 -13.00 11.45 -0.41
CA LEU A 88 -13.35 10.93 0.91
C LEU A 88 -14.82 11.25 1.23
N PRO A 89 -15.53 10.37 1.95
CA PRO A 89 -16.83 10.71 2.50
C PRO A 89 -16.73 11.94 3.39
N GLN A 90 -17.79 12.75 3.39
CA GLN A 90 -17.81 13.98 4.16
C GLN A 90 -17.56 13.70 5.65
N LYS A 91 -16.84 14.63 6.31
CA LYS A 91 -16.53 14.56 7.75
C LYS A 91 -15.71 13.33 8.17
N THR A 92 -15.08 12.63 7.23
CA THR A 92 -14.16 11.52 7.54
C THR A 92 -12.70 11.96 7.43
N LYS A 93 -11.80 11.15 8.01
CA LYS A 93 -10.34 11.30 7.90
C LYS A 93 -9.72 9.97 7.51
N VAL A 94 -8.62 10.02 6.76
CA VAL A 94 -7.86 8.81 6.43
C VAL A 94 -7.10 8.35 7.66
N SER A 95 -7.36 7.12 8.10
CA SER A 95 -6.60 6.48 9.20
C SER A 95 -5.40 5.67 8.68
N LYS A 96 -5.53 5.06 7.51
CA LYS A 96 -4.52 4.16 6.94
C LYS A 96 -4.59 4.15 5.41
N ILE A 97 -3.42 4.09 4.77
CA ILE A 97 -3.27 3.80 3.34
C ILE A 97 -2.47 2.51 3.22
N ILE A 98 -2.99 1.55 2.45
CA ILE A 98 -2.31 0.29 2.14
C ILE A 98 -2.11 0.25 0.64
N VAL A 99 -0.87 0.09 0.20
CA VAL A 99 -0.53 -0.08 -1.22
C VAL A 99 -0.16 -1.54 -1.44
N THR A 100 -0.90 -2.22 -2.32
CA THR A 100 -0.58 -3.58 -2.76
C THR A 100 -0.03 -3.50 -4.17
N PRO A 101 1.30 -3.62 -4.36
CA PRO A 101 1.89 -3.60 -5.70
C PRO A 101 1.54 -4.88 -6.46
N SER A 102 1.51 -4.77 -7.79
CA SER A 102 1.56 -5.95 -8.66
C SER A 102 2.94 -6.61 -8.59
N GLU A 103 3.11 -7.70 -9.34
CA GLU A 103 4.43 -8.29 -9.54
C GLU A 103 5.42 -7.23 -10.06
N LYS A 104 6.64 -7.28 -9.51
CA LYS A 104 7.72 -6.39 -9.94
C LYS A 104 8.23 -6.87 -11.29
N VAL A 105 8.36 -5.94 -12.23
CA VAL A 105 8.93 -6.21 -13.55
C VAL A 105 10.34 -5.61 -13.60
N PHE A 106 11.35 -6.43 -13.83
CA PHE A 106 12.72 -5.98 -14.03
C PHE A 106 12.90 -5.47 -15.46
N LEU A 107 13.40 -4.24 -15.63
CA LEU A 107 13.56 -3.59 -16.94
C LEU A 107 14.96 -3.78 -17.55
N GLY A 108 15.88 -4.45 -16.85
CA GLY A 108 17.29 -4.57 -17.22
C GLY A 108 18.22 -3.73 -16.33
N SER A 109 19.50 -3.74 -16.66
CA SER A 109 20.56 -3.00 -15.96
C SER A 109 21.37 -2.14 -16.94
N GLY A 110 22.21 -1.23 -16.40
CA GLY A 110 23.08 -0.37 -17.20
C GLY A 110 22.44 0.93 -17.70
N TYR A 111 21.22 1.25 -17.24
CA TYR A 111 20.58 2.51 -17.56
C TYR A 111 21.20 3.66 -16.76
N GLN A 112 21.46 4.77 -17.42
CA GLN A 112 21.89 6.01 -16.80
C GLN A 112 20.73 7.01 -16.84
N ILE A 113 19.85 6.96 -15.84
CA ILE A 113 18.62 7.74 -15.85
C ILE A 113 18.93 9.23 -15.78
N MET A 114 18.22 10.04 -16.58
CA MET A 114 18.35 11.50 -16.53
C MET A 114 18.11 12.03 -15.10
N PRO A 115 19.00 12.87 -14.53
CA PRO A 115 18.79 13.48 -13.23
C PRO A 115 17.69 14.55 -13.28
N MET A 116 16.96 14.72 -12.19
CA MET A 116 15.97 15.77 -12.03
C MET A 116 16.64 17.14 -11.91
N GLY A 117 16.09 18.15 -12.58
CA GLY A 117 16.54 19.53 -12.50
C GLY A 117 15.93 20.32 -11.35
N ASN A 118 16.45 21.52 -11.11
CA ASN A 118 15.82 22.47 -10.20
C ASN A 118 14.56 23.08 -10.82
N SER A 119 13.62 23.49 -9.96
CA SER A 119 12.46 24.28 -10.38
C SER A 119 12.92 25.60 -11.00
N ILE A 120 12.39 25.91 -12.18
CA ILE A 120 12.71 27.15 -12.91
C ILE A 120 11.54 28.13 -12.73
N PRO A 121 11.75 29.29 -12.10
CA PRO A 121 10.72 30.32 -12.01
C PRO A 121 10.34 30.83 -13.40
N LEU A 122 9.03 30.97 -13.66
CA LEU A 122 8.53 31.56 -14.91
C LEU A 122 9.00 33.01 -15.11
N SER A 123 9.27 33.72 -14.01
CA SER A 123 9.79 35.10 -14.03
C SER A 123 11.25 35.22 -14.44
N ASN A 124 12.02 34.12 -14.43
CA ASN A 124 13.44 34.13 -14.77
C ASN A 124 13.84 32.89 -15.56
N ILE A 125 13.49 32.89 -16.84
CA ILE A 125 13.84 31.81 -17.78
C ILE A 125 15.36 31.63 -17.96
N ASN A 126 16.17 32.65 -17.62
CA ASN A 126 17.62 32.60 -17.73
C ASN A 126 18.29 31.84 -16.57
N SER A 127 17.54 31.47 -15.52
CA SER A 127 18.06 30.62 -14.44
C SER A 127 18.08 29.12 -14.80
N PHE A 128 17.86 28.78 -16.08
CA PHE A 128 17.98 27.42 -16.55
C PHE A 128 19.44 26.96 -16.45
N HIS A 129 19.65 25.86 -15.75
CA HIS A 129 20.91 25.14 -15.70
C HIS A 129 20.65 23.67 -15.99
N SER A 130 21.61 23.02 -16.65
CA SER A 130 21.57 21.57 -16.86
C SER A 130 21.47 20.86 -15.49
N PRO A 131 20.64 19.82 -15.36
CA PRO A 131 20.55 19.05 -14.13
C PRO A 131 21.91 18.41 -13.81
N VAL A 132 22.31 18.51 -12.55
CA VAL A 132 23.57 17.97 -12.01
C VAL A 132 23.23 16.68 -11.26
N PRO A 133 23.78 15.51 -11.63
CA PRO A 133 23.53 14.26 -10.92
C PRO A 133 24.03 14.31 -9.47
N ASP A 134 23.33 13.64 -8.58
CA ASP A 134 23.84 13.36 -7.23
C ASP A 134 24.95 12.29 -7.30
N GLU A 135 26.16 12.63 -6.85
CA GLU A 135 27.31 11.73 -6.95
C GLU A 135 27.14 10.42 -6.15
N GLU A 136 26.39 10.43 -5.04
CA GLU A 136 26.17 9.23 -4.22
C GLU A 136 25.23 8.22 -4.89
N ILE A 137 24.42 8.68 -5.85
CA ILE A 137 23.45 7.84 -6.56
C ILE A 137 24.02 7.33 -7.89
N TYR A 138 24.89 8.11 -8.53
CA TYR A 138 25.38 7.85 -9.88
C TYR A 138 26.78 7.23 -9.94
N ASN A 139 27.53 7.15 -8.83
CA ASN A 139 28.85 6.52 -8.72
C ASN A 139 28.87 5.41 -7.66
#